data_AF-A0A2G8CYZ7-F1
#
_entry.id   AF-A0A2G8CYZ7-F1
#
_cell.length_a   1.000
_cell.length_b   1.000
_cell.length_c   1.000
_cell.angle_alpha   90.00
_cell.angle_beta   90.00
_cell.angle_gamma   90.00
#
_symmetry.space_group_name_H-M   'P 1'
#
loop_
_entity.id
_entity.type
_entity.pdbx_description
1 polymer ?
#
loop_
_entity_poly.entity_id
_entity_poly.type
_entity_poly.pdbx_seq_one_letter_code
_entity_poly.pdbx_strand_id
1 'polypeptide(L)'
;PQQATVELERLQRKQSLAAAFRVFARLGFDMGGAGHITVRDPGRPDHFWVNPVGVYFGHVRVRDLLLVNPEGAVIEGEGALNLAAFAIHAALHEAHPEVVAAAHAHSLYGKAWSSLGRLLDPLTQDACAFYERHGLFDNFSGVVLEASEGARIAAALAGRKALILQNHGLLT
;
A
#
# COMPACT_ATOMS: atom_id res chain seq x y z
N PRO A 1 4.08 27.07 -10.42
CA PRO A 1 3.00 26.06 -10.56
C PRO A 1 1.71 26.58 -9.92
N GLN A 2 0.62 26.62 -10.68
CA GLN A 2 -0.68 27.02 -10.15
C GLN A 2 -1.12 26.00 -9.09
N GLN A 3 -1.51 26.47 -7.91
CA GLN A 3 -1.94 25.60 -6.81
C GLN A 3 -3.19 24.85 -7.28
N ALA A 4 -3.10 23.52 -7.43
CA ALA A 4 -4.23 22.70 -7.85
C ALA A 4 -5.37 22.85 -6.83
N THR A 5 -6.61 22.95 -7.31
CA THR A 5 -7.76 22.85 -6.41
C THR A 5 -7.80 21.45 -5.80
N VAL A 6 -8.40 21.30 -4.62
CA VAL A 6 -8.57 20.00 -3.94
C VAL A 6 -9.21 18.97 -4.87
N GLU A 7 -10.19 19.38 -5.69
CA GLU A 7 -10.85 18.50 -6.67
C GLU A 7 -9.92 18.03 -7.79
N LEU A 8 -9.07 18.93 -8.31
CA LEU A 8 -8.10 18.57 -9.35
C LEU A 8 -7.04 17.61 -8.79
N GLU A 9 -6.53 17.87 -7.59
CA GLU A 9 -5.58 16.99 -6.92
C GLU A 9 -6.20 15.63 -6.60
N ARG A 10 -7.45 15.59 -6.14
CA ARG A 10 -8.20 14.34 -5.88
C ARG A 10 -8.31 13.51 -7.15
N LEU A 11 -8.72 14.14 -8.27
CA LEU A 11 -8.81 13.47 -9.56
C LEU A 11 -7.46 12.90 -10.00
N GLN A 12 -6.38 13.68 -9.88
CA GLN A 12 -5.02 13.23 -10.22
C GLN A 12 -4.57 12.05 -9.37
N ARG A 13 -4.81 12.08 -8.06
CA ARG A 13 -4.50 10.96 -7.14
C ARG A 13 -5.30 9.70 -7.50
N LYS A 14 -6.60 9.82 -7.75
CA LYS A 14 -7.45 8.68 -8.20
C LYS A 14 -7.01 8.10 -9.54
N GLN A 15 -6.66 8.95 -10.51
CA GLN A 15 -6.14 8.52 -11.81
C GLN A 15 -4.79 7.79 -11.68
N SER A 16 -3.88 8.35 -10.88
CA SER A 16 -2.57 7.76 -10.60
C SER A 16 -2.70 6.42 -9.87
N LEU A 17 -3.63 6.32 -8.91
CA LEU A 17 -3.94 5.07 -8.22
C LEU A 17 -4.45 3.99 -9.20
N ALA A 18 -5.44 4.32 -10.03
CA ALA A 18 -5.94 3.40 -11.05
C ALA A 18 -4.85 2.97 -12.05
N ALA A 19 -3.96 3.89 -12.44
CA ALA A 19 -2.82 3.57 -13.29
C ALA A 19 -1.81 2.66 -12.57
N ALA A 20 -1.53 2.89 -11.29
CA ALA A 20 -0.62 2.08 -10.48
C ALA A 20 -1.07 0.61 -10.41
N PHE A 21 -2.37 0.35 -10.22
CA PHE A 21 -2.91 -1.02 -10.28
C PHE A 21 -2.67 -1.68 -11.64
N ARG A 22 -2.87 -0.95 -12.74
CA ARG A 22 -2.61 -1.49 -14.08
C ARG A 22 -1.13 -1.74 -14.36
N VAL A 23 -0.25 -0.92 -13.79
CA VAL A 23 1.20 -1.16 -13.82
C VAL A 23 1.53 -2.43 -13.02
N PHE A 24 0.98 -2.59 -11.81
CA PHE A 24 1.15 -3.80 -11.01
C PHE A 24 0.71 -5.06 -11.77
N ALA A 25 -0.46 -5.01 -12.41
CA ALA A 25 -0.97 -6.09 -13.24
C ALA A 25 -0.05 -6.41 -14.43
N ARG A 26 0.41 -5.39 -15.14
CA ARG A 26 1.32 -5.55 -16.28
C ARG A 26 2.67 -6.15 -15.87
N LEU A 27 3.12 -5.88 -14.64
CA LEU A 27 4.38 -6.38 -14.07
C LEU A 27 4.21 -7.71 -13.30
N GLY A 28 2.99 -8.24 -13.18
CA GLY A 28 2.72 -9.48 -12.46
C GLY A 28 2.85 -9.37 -10.93
N PHE A 29 2.57 -8.20 -10.36
CA PHE A 29 2.59 -7.97 -8.90
C PHE A 29 1.26 -8.30 -8.21
N ASP A 30 0.24 -8.61 -8.99
CA ASP A 30 -1.14 -8.94 -8.63
C ASP A 30 -1.34 -10.46 -8.47
N MET A 31 -0.48 -11.10 -7.66
CA MET A 31 -0.52 -12.54 -7.44
C MET A 31 -1.79 -12.97 -6.69
N GLY A 32 -2.84 -13.31 -7.46
CA GLY A 32 -4.14 -13.74 -6.94
C GLY A 32 -5.01 -12.56 -6.53
N GLY A 33 -5.69 -12.66 -5.38
CA GLY A 33 -6.51 -11.59 -4.80
C GLY A 33 -5.78 -10.72 -3.77
N ALA A 34 -4.46 -10.89 -3.64
CA ALA A 34 -3.64 -10.20 -2.65
C ALA A 34 -3.01 -8.92 -3.21
N GLY A 35 -2.64 -8.01 -2.30
CA GLY A 35 -2.11 -6.69 -2.63
C GLY A 35 -3.17 -5.59 -2.58
N HIS A 36 -2.71 -4.37 -2.34
CA HIS A 36 -3.55 -3.18 -2.25
C HIS A 36 -2.65 -1.95 -2.32
N ILE A 37 -3.20 -0.86 -2.85
CA ILE A 37 -2.54 0.43 -2.91
C ILE A 37 -3.55 1.45 -2.38
N THR A 38 -3.13 2.28 -1.44
CA THR A 38 -3.95 3.38 -0.90
C THR A 38 -3.35 4.71 -1.30
N VAL A 39 -4.20 5.72 -1.48
CA VAL A 39 -3.77 7.12 -1.55
C VAL A 39 -4.69 8.00 -0.71
N ARG A 40 -4.10 8.87 0.11
CA ARG A 40 -4.79 9.82 0.97
C ARG A 40 -5.65 10.78 0.14
N ASP A 41 -6.85 11.09 0.61
CA ASP A 41 -7.67 12.14 -0.01
C ASP A 41 -7.11 13.54 0.32
N PRO A 42 -7.00 14.46 -0.65
CA PRO A 42 -6.44 15.79 -0.39
C PRO A 42 -7.41 16.72 0.35
N GLY A 43 -8.72 16.45 0.34
CA GLY A 43 -9.73 17.21 1.07
C GLY A 43 -10.13 16.61 2.42
N ARG A 44 -9.83 15.32 2.64
CA ARG A 44 -10.04 14.60 3.91
C ARG A 44 -8.78 13.79 4.24
N PRO A 45 -7.78 14.39 4.90
CA PRO A 45 -6.48 13.76 5.10
C PRO A 45 -6.52 12.43 5.88
N ASP A 46 -7.58 12.13 6.61
CA ASP A 46 -7.83 10.88 7.33
C ASP A 46 -8.56 9.81 6.49
N HIS A 47 -8.95 10.13 5.25
CA HIS A 47 -9.60 9.18 4.34
C HIS A 47 -8.67 8.74 3.22
N PHE A 48 -8.87 7.51 2.73
CA PHE A 48 -7.99 6.89 1.75
C PHE A 48 -8.77 6.26 0.60
N TRP A 49 -8.31 6.50 -0.62
CA TRP A 49 -8.78 5.83 -1.83
C TRP A 49 -8.08 4.49 -1.98
N VAL A 50 -8.83 3.43 -2.29
CA VAL A 50 -8.32 2.05 -2.45
C VAL A 50 -9.12 1.26 -3.49
N ASN A 51 -8.60 0.14 -4.00
CA ASN A 51 -9.35 -0.76 -4.87
C ASN A 51 -10.38 -1.60 -4.10
N PRO A 52 -11.50 -1.97 -4.73
CA PRO A 52 -12.40 -2.99 -4.20
C PRO A 52 -11.76 -4.38 -4.30
N VAL A 53 -12.12 -5.28 -3.38
CA VAL A 53 -11.68 -6.67 -3.40
C VAL A 53 -12.36 -7.42 -4.55
N GLY A 54 -11.64 -8.39 -5.15
CA GLY A 54 -12.17 -9.24 -6.22
C GLY A 54 -12.13 -8.62 -7.62
N VAL A 55 -11.70 -7.36 -7.77
CA VAL A 55 -11.45 -6.74 -9.07
C VAL A 55 -10.00 -6.98 -9.48
N TYR A 56 -9.81 -7.59 -10.65
CA TYR A 56 -8.48 -7.75 -11.27
C TYR A 56 -7.80 -6.38 -11.43
N PHE A 57 -6.54 -6.26 -11.00
CA PHE A 57 -5.82 -4.98 -10.97
C PHE A 57 -5.76 -4.30 -12.34
N GLY A 58 -5.64 -5.07 -13.42
CA GLY A 58 -5.64 -4.54 -14.79
C GLY A 58 -6.98 -3.91 -15.21
N HIS A 59 -8.07 -4.19 -14.51
CA HIS A 59 -9.41 -3.65 -14.78
C HIS A 59 -9.82 -2.48 -13.89
N VAL A 60 -9.05 -2.15 -12.84
CA VAL A 60 -9.36 -1.02 -11.96
C VAL A 60 -9.41 0.29 -12.75
N ARG A 61 -10.49 1.06 -12.57
CA ARG A 61 -10.71 2.41 -13.10
C ARG A 61 -10.96 3.37 -11.94
N VAL A 62 -10.85 4.67 -12.22
CA VAL A 62 -11.16 5.75 -11.28
C VAL A 62 -12.53 5.58 -10.61
N ARG A 63 -13.55 5.13 -11.38
CA ARG A 63 -14.91 4.94 -10.89
C ARG A 63 -15.10 3.72 -9.98
N ASP A 64 -14.16 2.79 -10.00
CA ASP A 64 -14.24 1.57 -9.20
C ASP A 64 -13.62 1.78 -7.80
N LEU A 65 -12.90 2.88 -7.57
CA LEU A 65 -12.19 3.15 -6.32
C LEU A 65 -13.16 3.47 -5.17
N LEU A 66 -12.81 2.97 -3.98
CA LEU A 66 -13.52 3.21 -2.73
C LEU A 66 -12.82 4.31 -1.95
N LEU A 67 -13.58 5.26 -1.38
CA LEU A 67 -13.10 6.15 -0.33
C LEU A 67 -13.43 5.53 1.02
N VAL A 68 -12.43 5.34 1.86
CA VAL A 68 -12.58 4.65 3.15
C VAL A 68 -12.09 5.56 4.28
N ASN A 69 -12.81 5.59 5.39
CA ASN A 69 -12.43 6.33 6.60
C ASN A 69 -11.45 5.52 7.48
N PRO A 70 -10.89 6.08 8.57
CA PRO A 70 -9.96 5.37 9.46
C PRO A 70 -10.54 4.08 10.06
N GLU A 71 -11.86 4.03 10.29
CA GLU A 71 -12.54 2.87 10.87
C GLU A 71 -12.79 1.74 9.86
N GLY A 72 -12.40 1.91 8.59
CA GLY A 72 -12.59 0.91 7.54
C GLY A 72 -13.99 0.90 6.92
N ALA A 73 -14.80 1.94 7.14
CA ALA A 73 -16.09 2.12 6.51
C ALA A 73 -15.94 2.78 5.13
N VAL A 74 -16.64 2.23 4.13
CA VAL A 74 -16.70 2.79 2.78
C VAL A 74 -17.65 3.99 2.78
N ILE A 75 -17.10 5.17 2.47
CA ILE A 75 -17.82 6.46 2.43
C ILE A 75 -18.26 6.82 1.01
N GLU A 76 -17.49 6.43 -0.01
CA GLU A 76 -17.81 6.60 -1.43
C GLU A 76 -17.37 5.36 -2.23
N GLY A 77 -18.11 5.03 -3.28
CA GLY A 77 -17.81 3.92 -4.19
C GLY A 77 -18.68 2.69 -3.94
N GLU A 78 -18.62 1.73 -4.86
CA GLU A 78 -19.38 0.48 -4.81
C GLU A 78 -18.43 -0.72 -4.77
N GLY A 79 -18.73 -1.69 -3.91
CA GLY A 79 -17.95 -2.93 -3.77
C GLY A 79 -17.58 -3.23 -2.31
N ALA A 80 -16.85 -4.32 -2.13
CA ALA A 80 -16.38 -4.75 -0.81
C ALA A 80 -14.92 -4.32 -0.58
N LEU A 81 -14.63 -3.90 0.65
CA LEU A 81 -13.27 -3.62 1.11
C LEU A 81 -12.63 -4.89 1.67
N ASN A 82 -11.36 -5.12 1.35
CA ASN A 82 -10.54 -6.05 2.13
C ASN A 82 -10.09 -5.36 3.42
N LEU A 83 -10.90 -5.49 4.49
CA LEU A 83 -10.69 -4.76 5.75
C LEU A 83 -9.35 -5.10 6.42
N ALA A 84 -8.94 -6.38 6.39
CA ALA A 84 -7.67 -6.85 6.93
C ALA A 84 -6.46 -6.17 6.27
N ALA A 85 -6.47 -6.14 4.93
CA ALA A 85 -5.47 -5.43 4.14
C ALA A 85 -5.48 -3.92 4.44
N PHE A 86 -6.66 -3.31 4.44
CA PHE A 86 -6.81 -1.88 4.68
C PHE A 86 -6.28 -1.46 6.06
N ALA A 87 -6.48 -2.28 7.09
CA ALA A 87 -6.03 -1.99 8.46
C ALA A 87 -4.50 -1.75 8.56
N ILE A 88 -3.69 -2.43 7.72
CA ILE A 88 -2.24 -2.20 7.66
C ILE A 88 -1.95 -0.78 7.17
N HIS A 89 -2.56 -0.40 6.04
CA HIS A 89 -2.34 0.92 5.43
C HIS A 89 -2.95 2.04 6.28
N ALA A 90 -4.09 1.81 6.94
CA ALA A 90 -4.71 2.78 7.85
C ALA A 90 -3.76 3.10 9.02
N ALA A 91 -3.25 2.07 9.72
CA ALA A 91 -2.29 2.24 10.81
C ALA A 91 -0.98 2.91 10.32
N LEU A 92 -0.53 2.58 9.12
CA LEU A 92 0.64 3.21 8.50
C LEU A 92 0.41 4.70 8.27
N HIS A 93 -0.71 5.08 7.66
CA HIS A 93 -1.03 6.47 7.36
C HIS A 93 -1.34 7.31 8.60
N GLU A 94 -1.85 6.69 9.67
CA GLU A 94 -2.05 7.33 10.97
C GLU A 94 -0.71 7.62 11.65
N ALA A 95 0.19 6.63 11.70
CA ALA A 95 1.50 6.78 12.32
C ALA A 95 2.46 7.69 11.52
N HIS A 96 2.27 7.79 10.19
CA HIS A 96 3.11 8.56 9.28
C HIS A 96 2.26 9.50 8.41
N PRO A 97 1.83 10.67 8.95
CA PRO A 97 0.96 11.63 8.25
C PRO A 97 1.52 12.15 6.93
N GLU A 98 2.85 12.17 6.78
CA GLU A 98 3.56 12.56 5.56
C GLU A 98 3.44 11.53 4.43
N VAL A 99 3.08 10.27 4.74
CA VAL A 99 2.86 9.23 3.73
C VAL A 99 1.53 9.48 3.04
N VAL A 100 1.60 9.85 1.76
CA VAL A 100 0.43 10.13 0.91
C VAL A 100 -0.10 8.85 0.27
N ALA A 101 0.76 7.91 -0.08
CA ALA A 101 0.39 6.64 -0.69
C ALA A 101 1.21 5.50 -0.10
N ALA A 102 0.62 4.32 -0.06
CA ALA A 102 1.30 3.09 0.34
C ALA A 102 0.89 1.98 -0.61
N ALA A 103 1.85 1.15 -1.02
CA ALA A 103 1.64 0.04 -1.94
C ALA A 103 2.18 -1.26 -1.36
N HIS A 104 1.33 -2.27 -1.29
CA HIS A 104 1.66 -3.60 -0.82
C HIS A 104 1.48 -4.63 -1.94
N ALA A 105 2.50 -5.47 -2.13
CA ALA A 105 2.48 -6.50 -3.16
C ALA A 105 3.01 -7.84 -2.66
N HIS A 106 2.37 -8.91 -3.13
CA HIS A 106 2.83 -10.30 -2.99
C HIS A 106 3.56 -10.75 -4.26
N SER A 107 4.38 -9.86 -4.84
CA SER A 107 5.10 -10.12 -6.08
C SER A 107 6.00 -11.35 -5.95
N LEU A 108 6.19 -12.10 -7.04
CA LEU A 108 6.90 -13.38 -7.03
C LEU A 108 8.28 -13.27 -6.34
N TYR A 109 9.11 -12.32 -6.80
CA TYR A 109 10.45 -12.13 -6.26
C TYR A 109 10.44 -11.46 -4.89
N GLY A 110 9.52 -10.53 -4.63
CA GLY A 110 9.42 -9.86 -3.33
C GLY A 110 9.05 -10.83 -2.21
N LYS A 111 8.06 -11.70 -2.46
CA LYS A 111 7.65 -12.76 -1.54
C LYS A 111 8.71 -13.85 -1.38
N ALA A 112 9.40 -14.22 -2.46
CA ALA A 112 10.51 -15.16 -2.37
C ALA A 112 11.65 -14.61 -1.50
N TRP A 113 12.07 -13.36 -1.72
CA TRP A 113 13.13 -12.72 -0.93
C TRP A 113 12.73 -12.55 0.52
N SER A 114 11.50 -12.13 0.80
CA SER A 114 11.04 -11.90 2.17
C SER A 114 11.02 -13.18 3.02
N SER A 115 10.99 -14.37 2.40
CA SER A 115 11.11 -15.64 3.14
C SER A 115 12.48 -15.84 3.80
N LEU A 116 13.51 -15.11 3.37
CA LEU A 116 14.88 -15.23 3.87
C LEU A 116 15.13 -14.48 5.20
N GLY A 117 14.22 -13.61 5.64
CA GLY A 117 14.37 -12.87 6.90
C GLY A 117 15.59 -11.96 6.94
N ARG A 118 15.92 -11.30 5.83
CA ARG A 118 17.08 -10.40 5.72
C ARG A 118 16.79 -9.17 4.87
N LEU A 119 17.58 -8.12 5.11
CA LEU A 119 17.59 -6.91 4.30
C LEU A 119 18.15 -7.18 2.88
N LEU A 120 17.82 -6.28 1.95
CA LEU A 120 18.39 -6.25 0.61
C LEU A 120 19.80 -5.66 0.66
N ASP A 121 20.78 -6.41 0.16
CA ASP A 121 22.16 -5.95 0.08
C ASP A 121 22.33 -4.93 -1.08
N PRO A 122 23.14 -3.86 -0.91
CA PRO A 122 23.36 -2.83 -1.93
C PRO A 122 24.38 -3.29 -3.00
N LEU A 123 24.11 -4.41 -3.67
CA LEU A 123 25.06 -5.05 -4.61
C LEU A 123 24.90 -4.56 -6.06
N THR A 124 23.86 -3.80 -6.36
CA THR A 124 23.60 -3.20 -7.67
C THR A 124 23.27 -1.72 -7.52
N GLN A 125 23.49 -0.94 -8.58
CA GLN A 125 23.18 0.50 -8.58
C GLN A 125 21.71 0.78 -8.18
N ASP A 126 20.77 -0.05 -8.66
CA ASP A 126 19.36 0.10 -8.32
C ASP A 126 19.07 -0.27 -6.85
N ALA A 127 19.74 -1.31 -6.32
CA ALA A 127 19.61 -1.69 -4.91
C ALA A 127 20.15 -0.60 -3.97
N CYS A 128 21.18 0.16 -4.39
CA CYS A 128 21.70 1.30 -3.63
C CYS A 128 20.64 2.37 -3.36
N ALA A 129 19.60 2.49 -4.19
CA ALA A 129 18.48 3.39 -3.90
C ALA A 129 17.78 3.05 -2.57
N PHE A 130 17.91 1.83 -2.05
CA PHE A 130 17.31 1.36 -0.80
C PHE A 130 18.33 1.18 0.34
N TYR A 131 19.60 1.47 0.12
CA TYR A 131 20.63 1.34 1.15
C TYR A 131 20.30 2.21 2.37
N GLU A 132 20.19 1.59 3.55
CA GLU A 132 19.74 2.22 4.82
C GLU A 132 18.36 2.89 4.77
N ARG A 133 17.57 2.64 3.72
CA ARG A 133 16.26 3.27 3.47
C ARG A 133 15.11 2.26 3.43
N HIS A 134 15.33 1.01 3.85
CA HIS A 134 14.28 0.01 4.02
C HIS A 134 14.48 -0.79 5.30
N GLY A 135 13.39 -1.28 5.89
CA GLY A 135 13.41 -2.11 7.10
C GLY A 135 13.06 -3.57 6.83
N LEU A 136 13.27 -4.41 7.84
CA LEU A 136 12.76 -5.77 7.90
C LEU A 136 11.73 -5.84 9.02
N PHE A 137 10.56 -6.38 8.71
CA PHE A 137 9.56 -6.77 9.68
C PHE A 137 9.56 -8.30 9.79
N ASP A 138 10.11 -8.83 10.87
CA ASP A 138 10.42 -10.26 11.08
C ASP A 138 9.39 -11.00 11.97
N ASN A 139 8.29 -10.33 12.32
CA ASN A 139 7.30 -10.84 13.26
C ASN A 139 5.96 -11.11 12.58
N PHE A 140 6.01 -11.97 11.55
CA PHE A 140 4.83 -12.41 10.80
C PHE A 140 3.94 -13.33 11.64
N SER A 141 2.75 -12.86 11.99
CA SER A 141 1.78 -13.57 12.84
C SER A 141 0.69 -14.33 12.07
N GLY A 142 0.67 -14.25 10.73
CA GLY A 142 -0.35 -14.90 9.89
C GLY A 142 -1.36 -13.93 9.29
N VAL A 143 -2.66 -14.28 9.29
CA VAL A 143 -3.71 -13.43 8.70
C VAL A 143 -3.94 -12.21 9.60
N VAL A 144 -3.68 -11.03 9.04
CA VAL A 144 -3.73 -9.73 9.69
C VAL A 144 -5.18 -9.35 10.05
N LEU A 145 -5.70 -9.88 11.15
CA LEU A 145 -6.97 -9.42 11.75
C LEU A 145 -6.74 -8.72 13.09
N GLU A 146 -5.51 -8.70 13.58
CA GLU A 146 -5.16 -8.05 14.84
C GLU A 146 -4.70 -6.61 14.57
N ALA A 147 -5.42 -5.63 15.14
CA ALA A 147 -5.07 -4.21 15.04
C ALA A 147 -3.63 -3.90 15.49
N SER A 148 -3.06 -4.75 16.35
CA SER A 148 -1.68 -4.66 16.81
C SER A 148 -0.64 -4.86 15.69
N GLU A 149 -0.95 -5.59 14.63
CA GLU A 149 0.01 -5.87 13.56
C GLU A 149 0.24 -4.66 12.65
N GLY A 150 -0.83 -3.93 12.28
CA GLY A 150 -0.71 -2.67 11.53
C GLY A 150 0.19 -1.67 12.25
N ALA A 151 0.00 -1.51 13.58
CA ALA A 151 0.83 -0.64 14.40
C ALA A 151 2.30 -1.10 14.47
N ARG A 152 2.57 -2.41 14.60
CA ARG A 152 3.94 -2.96 14.58
C ARG A 152 4.62 -2.76 13.23
N ILE A 153 3.90 -2.97 12.11
CA ILE A 153 4.41 -2.72 10.76
C ILE A 153 4.70 -1.23 10.58
N ALA A 154 3.79 -0.35 11.00
CA ALA A 154 4.00 1.09 10.94
C ALA A 154 5.22 1.52 11.75
N ALA A 155 5.40 0.99 12.97
CA ALA A 155 6.59 1.24 13.77
C ALA A 155 7.88 0.76 13.08
N ALA A 156 7.84 -0.39 12.39
CA ALA A 156 9.00 -0.93 11.68
C ALA A 156 9.45 -0.05 10.49
N LEU A 157 8.53 0.74 9.89
CA LEU A 157 8.88 1.67 8.82
C LEU A 157 9.90 2.71 9.33
N ALA A 158 9.67 3.28 10.53
CA ALA A 158 10.59 4.19 11.23
C ALA A 158 11.30 5.22 10.31
N GLY A 159 10.54 5.95 9.50
CA GLY A 159 11.06 7.00 8.60
C GLY A 159 11.81 6.48 7.36
N ARG A 160 11.77 5.17 7.10
CA ARG A 160 12.26 4.55 5.87
C ARG A 160 11.18 4.57 4.79
N LYS A 161 11.53 4.22 3.56
CA LYS A 161 10.60 4.27 2.41
C LYS A 161 10.06 2.90 1.98
N ALA A 162 10.48 1.83 2.64
CA ALA A 162 10.07 0.47 2.29
C ALA A 162 10.26 -0.50 3.47
N LEU A 163 9.48 -1.57 3.47
CA LEU A 163 9.63 -2.71 4.36
C LEU A 163 9.61 -4.01 3.59
N ILE A 164 10.52 -4.91 3.98
CA ILE A 164 10.44 -6.33 3.69
C ILE A 164 9.64 -6.97 4.82
N LEU A 165 8.46 -7.51 4.51
CA LEU A 165 7.62 -8.20 5.47
C LEU A 165 7.94 -9.69 5.40
N GLN A 166 8.65 -10.23 6.39
CA GLN A 166 9.16 -11.60 6.38
C GLN A 166 8.02 -12.60 6.12
N ASN A 167 8.26 -13.56 5.23
CA ASN A 167 7.29 -14.57 4.79
C ASN A 167 6.00 -14.02 4.12
N HIS A 168 5.90 -12.71 3.88
CA HIS A 168 4.67 -12.07 3.42
C HIS A 168 4.86 -11.36 2.06
N GLY A 169 5.73 -10.35 1.98
CA GLY A 169 5.91 -9.58 0.75
C GLY A 169 6.62 -8.25 0.99
N LEU A 170 6.30 -7.25 0.16
CA LEU A 170 6.90 -5.91 0.22
C LEU A 170 5.83 -4.85 0.50
N LEU A 171 6.23 -3.79 1.21
CA LEU A 171 5.45 -2.58 1.43
C LEU A 171 6.33 -1.36 1.10
N THR A 172 5.80 -0.40 0.36
CA THR A 172 6.49 0.85 -0.03
C THR A 172 5.58 2.06 0.10
#